data_AF-A0A4U0GQ82-F1
#
_entry.id   AF-A0A4U0GQ82-F1
#
_cell.length_a   1.000
_cell.length_b   1.000
_cell.length_c   1.000
_cell.angle_alpha   90.00
_cell.angle_beta   90.00
_cell.angle_gamma   90.00
#
_symmetry.space_group_name_H-M   'P 1'
#
loop_
_entity.id
_entity.type
_entity.pdbx_description
1 polymer ?
#
loop_
_entity_poly.entity_id
_entity_poly.type
_entity_poly.pdbx_seq_one_letter_code
_entity_poly.pdbx_strand_id
1 'polypeptide(L)'
;MNKLKLLYNRKKYPYVGDAYDPAVLWGEIILNVTCDNSLVKKIFKIEWDLRVVLDWLLINKNNILLASCALFQIESHISVAESVYRFYDIEDDLDEKMVDEMFEFRQSHCLRFGLRGVDIDEIYLGRNNNVHEISFYSEELSWKFEIDIMDFYREIELEFNH
;
A
#
# COMPACT_ATOMS: atom_id res chain seq x y z
N MET A 1 2.19 -17.79 7.97
CA MET A 1 1.48 -16.75 7.19
C MET A 1 2.27 -15.47 7.31
N ASN A 2 2.43 -14.70 6.24
CA ASN A 2 3.22 -13.47 6.31
C ASN A 2 2.46 -12.38 7.08
N LYS A 3 3.21 -11.52 7.75
CA LYS A 3 2.70 -10.34 8.45
C LYS A 3 3.35 -9.08 7.89
N LEU A 4 2.57 -8.02 7.80
CA LEU A 4 3.09 -6.68 7.55
C LEU A 4 3.51 -6.02 8.86
N LYS A 5 4.68 -5.40 8.87
CA LYS A 5 5.20 -4.64 10.00
C LYS A 5 5.56 -3.25 9.54
N LEU A 6 4.80 -2.26 10.00
CA LEU A 6 5.14 -0.85 9.86
C LEU A 6 5.98 -0.47 11.07
N LEU A 7 7.18 0.06 10.82
CA LEU A 7 8.10 0.51 11.86
C LEU A 7 8.34 2.01 11.68
N TYR A 8 8.44 2.72 12.78
CA TYR A 8 8.67 4.16 12.78
C TYR A 8 9.79 4.55 13.74
N ASN A 9 10.79 5.27 13.23
CA ASN A 9 11.86 5.87 14.03
C ASN A 9 11.78 7.39 13.90
N ARG A 10 11.32 8.07 14.96
CA ARG A 10 11.19 9.54 14.99
C ARG A 10 12.52 10.23 14.69
N LYS A 11 12.49 11.24 13.80
CA LYS A 11 13.62 12.10 13.47
C LYS A 11 13.28 13.57 13.71
N LYS A 12 14.28 14.43 13.65
CA LYS A 12 14.07 15.88 13.65
C LYS A 12 13.45 16.29 12.32
N TYR A 13 12.44 17.14 12.36
CA TYR A 13 11.84 17.71 11.16
C TYR A 13 12.90 18.52 10.37
N PRO A 14 13.12 18.24 9.07
CA PRO A 14 14.26 18.78 8.32
C PRO A 14 13.99 20.17 7.74
N TYR A 15 12.73 20.56 7.56
CA TYR A 15 12.35 21.83 6.92
C TYR A 15 12.28 22.96 7.96
N VAL A 16 13.45 23.56 8.20
CA VAL A 16 13.58 24.70 9.12
C VAL A 16 13.12 25.98 8.42
N GLY A 17 12.06 26.61 8.94
CA GLY A 17 11.56 27.91 8.45
C GLY A 17 10.22 27.86 7.73
N ASP A 18 9.72 26.67 7.41
CA ASP A 18 8.36 26.50 6.89
C ASP A 18 7.32 26.57 8.03
N ALA A 19 6.05 26.77 7.67
CA ALA A 19 4.94 26.65 8.62
C ALA A 19 4.96 25.24 9.22
N TYR A 20 5.43 25.14 10.47
CA TYR A 20 5.58 23.86 11.16
C TYR A 20 4.28 23.49 11.86
N ASP A 21 3.65 22.42 11.38
CA ASP A 21 2.59 21.76 12.13
C ASP A 21 3.24 20.97 13.30
N PRO A 22 2.98 21.36 14.56
CA PRO A 22 3.58 20.71 15.73
C PRO A 22 3.15 19.25 15.91
N ALA A 23 2.07 18.81 15.25
CA ALA A 23 1.60 17.44 15.28
C ALA A 23 2.32 16.53 14.27
N VAL A 24 3.21 17.06 13.41
CA VAL A 24 4.00 16.26 12.45
C VAL A 24 4.77 15.14 13.16
N LEU A 25 4.58 13.92 12.68
CA LEU A 25 5.34 12.75 13.10
C LEU A 25 6.40 12.43 12.05
N TRP A 26 7.38 13.32 11.94
CA TRP A 26 8.48 13.16 11.01
C TRP A 26 9.47 12.10 11.49
N GLY A 27 9.78 11.15 10.62
CA GLY A 27 10.72 10.10 10.93
C GLY A 27 10.96 9.17 9.77
N GLU A 28 11.74 8.15 10.06
CA GLU A 28 11.97 7.04 9.16
C GLU A 28 10.81 6.03 9.28
N ILE A 29 10.17 5.73 8.16
CA ILE A 29 9.07 4.75 8.05
C ILE A 29 9.58 3.56 7.25
N ILE A 30 9.39 2.36 7.79
CA ILE A 30 9.80 1.10 7.16
C ILE A 30 8.60 0.18 7.11
N LEU A 31 8.25 -0.32 5.93
CA LEU A 31 7.27 -1.40 5.78
C LEU A 31 8.00 -2.70 5.43
N ASN A 32 7.77 -3.74 6.23
CA ASN A 32 8.36 -5.05 6.04
C ASN A 32 7.29 -6.13 5.89
N VAL A 33 7.59 -7.13 5.09
CA VAL A 33 6.96 -8.46 5.14
C VAL A 33 7.81 -9.35 6.04
N THR A 34 7.18 -10.00 7.00
CA THR A 34 7.82 -10.92 7.95
C THR A 34 7.10 -12.27 7.98
N CYS A 35 7.84 -13.36 8.22
CA CYS A 35 7.28 -14.68 8.50
C CYS A 35 8.01 -15.24 9.71
N ASP A 36 7.26 -15.71 10.71
CA ASP A 36 7.80 -16.24 11.97
C ASP A 36 8.84 -15.29 12.61
N ASN A 37 8.51 -13.99 12.64
CA ASN A 37 9.36 -12.88 13.13
C ASN A 37 10.68 -12.65 12.36
N SER A 38 10.91 -13.38 11.27
CA SER A 38 12.05 -13.17 10.38
C SER A 38 11.68 -12.23 9.24
N LEU A 39 12.60 -11.33 8.87
CA LEU A 39 12.42 -10.43 7.74
C LEU A 39 12.43 -11.24 6.44
N VAL A 40 11.32 -11.19 5.70
CA VAL A 40 11.21 -11.80 4.36
C VAL A 40 11.58 -10.77 3.30
N LYS A 41 10.99 -9.57 3.39
CA LYS A 41 11.26 -8.49 2.45
C LYS A 41 11.04 -7.13 3.10
N LYS A 42 11.98 -6.22 2.85
CA LYS A 42 11.76 -4.79 3.07
C LYS A 42 11.05 -4.23 1.85
N ILE A 43 9.84 -3.72 2.04
CA ILE A 43 8.98 -3.20 0.97
C ILE A 43 9.44 -1.79 0.61
N PHE A 44 9.60 -0.93 1.62
CA PHE A 44 10.25 0.37 1.45
C PHE A 44 10.90 0.82 2.76
N LYS A 45 11.75 1.84 2.63
CA LYS A 45 12.30 2.62 3.74
C LYS A 45 12.38 4.07 3.30
N ILE A 46 11.65 4.96 3.97
CA ILE A 46 11.50 6.36 3.58
C ILE A 46 11.61 7.27 4.81
N GLU A 47 11.81 8.58 4.59
CA GLU A 47 11.63 9.58 5.64
C GLU A 47 10.42 10.45 5.29
N TRP A 48 9.39 10.43 6.14
CA TRP A 48 8.15 11.15 5.89
C TRP A 48 7.38 11.40 7.18
N ASP A 49 6.23 12.08 7.07
CA ASP A 49 5.27 12.19 8.16
C ASP A 49 4.43 10.90 8.26
N LEU A 50 4.58 10.19 9.37
CA LEU A 50 3.88 8.92 9.63
C LEU A 50 2.37 9.06 9.55
N ARG A 51 1.81 10.21 9.94
CA ARG A 51 0.37 10.44 9.93
C ARG A 51 -0.23 10.24 8.55
N VAL A 52 0.49 10.65 7.50
CA VAL A 52 0.01 10.60 6.11
C VAL A 52 -0.30 9.17 5.67
N VAL A 53 0.60 8.21 5.98
CA VAL A 53 0.38 6.81 5.62
C VAL A 53 -0.64 6.13 6.53
N LEU A 54 -0.66 6.46 7.83
CA LEU A 54 -1.65 5.90 8.77
C LEU A 54 -3.07 6.35 8.42
N ASP A 55 -3.26 7.65 8.17
CA ASP A 55 -4.56 8.22 7.78
C ASP A 55 -5.05 7.58 6.48
N TRP A 56 -4.19 7.43 5.48
CA TRP A 56 -4.54 6.77 4.23
C TRP A 56 -4.95 5.31 4.44
N LEU A 57 -4.21 4.55 5.26
CA LEU A 57 -4.56 3.15 5.58
C LEU A 57 -5.92 3.06 6.27
N LEU A 58 -6.20 3.95 7.23
CA LEU A 58 -7.46 3.93 7.98
C LEU A 58 -8.66 4.37 7.11
N ILE A 59 -8.51 5.43 6.32
CA ILE A 59 -9.55 5.91 5.40
C ILE A 59 -9.91 4.82 4.37
N ASN A 60 -8.91 4.09 3.86
CA ASN A 60 -9.11 3.08 2.82
C ASN A 60 -9.31 1.66 3.34
N LYS A 61 -9.37 1.45 4.67
CA LYS A 61 -9.47 0.13 5.29
C LYS A 61 -10.55 -0.75 4.66
N ASN A 62 -11.78 -0.22 4.54
CA ASN A 62 -12.89 -1.00 4.00
C ASN A 62 -12.68 -1.38 2.53
N ASN A 63 -12.11 -0.49 1.72
CA ASN A 63 -11.78 -0.77 0.33
C ASN A 63 -10.74 -1.89 0.24
N ILE A 64 -9.61 -1.76 0.97
CA ILE A 64 -8.54 -2.77 1.00
C ILE A 64 -9.05 -4.15 1.46
N LEU A 65 -9.98 -4.19 2.41
CA LEU A 65 -10.53 -5.44 2.95
C LEU A 65 -11.56 -6.11 2.04
N LEU A 66 -12.40 -5.32 1.36
CA LEU A 66 -13.62 -5.80 0.71
C LEU A 66 -13.60 -5.70 -0.81
N ALA A 67 -12.98 -4.66 -1.36
CA ALA A 67 -12.92 -4.47 -2.80
C ALA A 67 -11.98 -5.53 -3.39
N SER A 68 -12.48 -6.24 -4.40
CA SER A 68 -11.68 -7.17 -5.17
C SER A 68 -11.33 -6.51 -6.49
N CYS A 69 -10.09 -6.70 -6.91
CA CYS A 69 -9.62 -6.28 -8.23
C CYS A 69 -10.25 -7.16 -9.35
N ALA A 70 -11.08 -8.17 -9.00
CA ALA A 70 -11.81 -9.03 -9.94
C ALA A 70 -12.74 -8.30 -10.94
N LEU A 71 -12.99 -7.00 -10.76
CA LEU A 71 -13.59 -6.14 -11.78
C LEU A 71 -12.81 -6.17 -13.12
N PHE A 72 -11.53 -6.53 -13.08
CA PHE A 72 -10.62 -6.57 -14.23
C PHE A 72 -10.28 -7.99 -14.72
N GLN A 73 -11.14 -8.98 -14.46
CA GLN A 73 -10.99 -10.37 -14.93
C GLN A 73 -9.66 -11.03 -14.55
N ILE A 74 -9.25 -10.82 -13.31
CA ILE A 74 -8.00 -11.36 -12.75
C ILE A 74 -8.03 -12.88 -12.76
N GLU A 75 -7.15 -13.48 -13.56
CA GLU A 75 -6.87 -14.91 -13.44
C GLU A 75 -6.34 -15.17 -12.02
N SER A 76 -6.84 -16.21 -11.35
CA SER A 76 -6.59 -16.41 -9.91
C SER A 76 -5.11 -16.51 -9.49
N HIS A 77 -4.20 -16.64 -10.44
CA HIS A 77 -2.76 -16.72 -10.21
C HIS A 77 -2.02 -15.37 -10.27
N ILE A 78 -2.56 -14.36 -10.97
CA ILE A 78 -1.88 -13.06 -11.12
C ILE A 78 -2.01 -12.22 -9.84
N SER A 79 -1.12 -11.26 -9.65
CA SER A 79 -1.17 -10.35 -8.49
C SER A 79 -2.11 -9.16 -8.74
N VAL A 80 -2.54 -8.47 -7.67
CA VAL A 80 -3.25 -7.19 -7.77
C VAL A 80 -2.42 -6.18 -8.57
N ALA A 81 -1.12 -6.05 -8.26
CA ALA A 81 -0.23 -5.14 -8.97
C ALA A 81 -0.13 -5.47 -10.48
N GLU A 82 0.00 -6.75 -10.84
CA GLU A 82 0.04 -7.19 -12.23
C GLU A 82 -1.28 -6.95 -12.96
N SER A 83 -2.41 -7.11 -12.26
CA SER A 83 -3.74 -6.85 -12.82
C SER A 83 -3.92 -5.38 -13.17
N VAL A 84 -3.46 -4.49 -12.28
CA VAL A 84 -3.47 -3.06 -12.56
C VAL A 84 -2.54 -2.72 -13.72
N TYR A 85 -1.35 -3.33 -13.80
CA TYR A 85 -0.45 -3.14 -14.92
C TYR A 85 -1.10 -3.53 -16.26
N ARG A 86 -1.61 -4.76 -16.34
CA ARG A 86 -2.23 -5.30 -17.56
C ARG A 86 -3.47 -4.55 -17.99
N PHE A 87 -4.22 -3.95 -17.06
CA PHE A 87 -5.36 -3.12 -17.40
C PHE A 87 -4.98 -1.97 -18.34
N TYR A 88 -3.88 -1.26 -18.05
CA TYR A 88 -3.44 -0.14 -18.89
C TYR A 88 -2.70 -0.57 -20.16
N ASP A 89 -2.29 -1.83 -20.27
CA ASP A 89 -1.64 -2.38 -21.46
C ASP A 89 -2.66 -2.72 -22.57
N ILE A 90 -3.94 -2.83 -22.23
CA ILE A 90 -5.04 -3.11 -23.17
C ILE A 90 -5.59 -1.77 -23.70
N GLU A 91 -4.79 -1.04 -24.48
CA GLU A 91 -5.12 0.35 -24.89
C GLU A 91 -6.39 0.48 -25.76
N ASP A 92 -6.80 -0.56 -26.50
CA ASP A 92 -7.83 -0.45 -27.54
C ASP A 92 -9.29 -0.67 -27.03
N ASP A 93 -9.50 -1.19 -25.82
CA ASP A 93 -10.82 -1.63 -25.33
C ASP A 93 -11.30 -0.95 -24.02
N LEU A 94 -10.59 0.06 -23.53
CA LEU A 94 -10.97 0.76 -22.29
C LEU A 94 -11.96 1.91 -22.55
N ASP A 95 -13.12 1.86 -21.90
CA ASP A 95 -14.00 3.03 -21.83
C ASP A 95 -13.63 3.95 -20.65
N GLU A 96 -14.09 5.21 -20.70
CA GLU A 96 -13.81 6.24 -19.68
C GLU A 96 -14.22 5.80 -18.28
N LYS A 97 -15.34 5.07 -18.17
CA LYS A 97 -15.85 4.59 -16.89
C LYS A 97 -14.91 3.54 -16.28
N MET A 98 -14.39 2.62 -17.09
CA MET A 98 -13.41 1.62 -16.64
C MET A 98 -12.13 2.28 -16.14
N VAL A 99 -11.66 3.32 -16.84
CA VAL A 99 -10.48 4.10 -16.43
C VAL A 99 -10.72 4.79 -15.08
N ASP A 100 -11.88 5.41 -14.89
CA ASP A 100 -12.26 6.05 -13.63
C ASP A 100 -12.35 5.04 -12.48
N GLU A 101 -12.99 3.89 -12.69
CA GLU A 101 -13.08 2.81 -11.70
C GLU A 101 -11.70 2.25 -11.33
N MET A 102 -10.81 2.07 -12.30
CA MET A 102 -9.42 1.67 -12.04
C MET A 102 -8.66 2.74 -11.27
N PHE A 103 -8.85 4.02 -11.59
CA PHE A 103 -8.22 5.11 -10.85
C PHE A 103 -8.67 5.15 -9.39
N GLU A 104 -9.97 5.03 -9.12
CA GLU A 104 -10.52 4.92 -7.76
C GLU A 104 -9.97 3.70 -7.01
N PHE A 105 -9.86 2.56 -7.69
CA PHE A 105 -9.23 1.36 -7.14
C PHE A 105 -7.77 1.65 -6.73
N ARG A 106 -6.98 2.24 -7.64
CA ARG A 106 -5.57 2.59 -7.36
C ARG A 106 -5.44 3.57 -6.20
N GLN A 107 -6.31 4.57 -6.10
CA GLN A 107 -6.27 5.54 -4.99
C GLN A 107 -6.40 4.89 -3.61
N SER A 108 -7.16 3.80 -3.52
CA SER A 108 -7.45 3.11 -2.27
C SER A 108 -6.53 1.92 -1.99
N HIS A 109 -5.80 1.42 -2.99
CA HIS A 109 -4.99 0.19 -2.87
C HIS A 109 -3.49 0.40 -3.11
N CYS A 110 -3.09 1.46 -3.82
CA CYS A 110 -1.67 1.73 -4.11
C CYS A 110 -1.04 2.63 -3.06
N LEU A 111 0.00 2.12 -2.39
CA LEU A 111 0.71 2.80 -1.31
C LEU A 111 1.28 4.16 -1.73
N ARG A 112 1.59 4.35 -3.01
CA ARG A 112 2.07 5.64 -3.54
C ARG A 112 1.03 6.77 -3.38
N PHE A 113 -0.27 6.45 -3.36
CA PHE A 113 -1.31 7.43 -3.06
C PHE A 113 -1.37 7.80 -1.57
N GLY A 114 -1.03 6.88 -0.68
CA GLY A 114 -0.89 7.14 0.75
C GLY A 114 0.42 7.79 1.15
N LEU A 115 1.37 7.89 0.22
CA LEU A 115 2.70 8.45 0.42
C LEU A 115 3.01 9.52 -0.63
N ARG A 116 2.01 10.36 -0.95
CA ARG A 116 2.17 11.47 -1.90
C ARG A 116 3.36 12.36 -1.50
N GLY A 117 4.23 12.64 -2.47
CA GLY A 117 5.46 13.41 -2.25
C GLY A 117 6.69 12.54 -1.97
N VAL A 118 6.53 11.23 -1.84
CA VAL A 118 7.63 10.27 -1.72
C VAL A 118 7.74 9.45 -2.98
N ASP A 119 8.97 9.24 -3.44
CA ASP A 119 9.24 8.35 -4.58
C ASP A 119 9.37 6.91 -4.08
N ILE A 120 8.26 6.17 -4.18
CA ILE A 120 8.21 4.73 -3.95
C ILE A 120 7.58 4.03 -5.16
N ASP A 121 7.91 2.75 -5.30
CA ASP A 121 7.31 1.86 -6.28
C ASP A 121 5.78 1.78 -6.12
N GLU A 122 5.09 1.46 -7.22
CA GLU A 122 3.64 1.19 -7.21
C GLU A 122 3.34 -0.17 -6.57
N ILE A 123 3.31 -0.16 -5.24
CA ILE A 123 3.05 -1.32 -4.42
C ILE A 123 1.57 -1.31 -4.01
N TYR A 124 0.90 -2.44 -4.20
CA TYR A 124 -0.52 -2.59 -3.96
C TYR A 124 -0.78 -3.43 -2.72
N LEU A 125 -1.68 -2.95 -1.87
CA LEU A 125 -2.33 -3.70 -0.80
C LEU A 125 -3.76 -3.96 -1.23
N GLY A 126 -4.17 -5.22 -1.28
CA GLY A 126 -5.54 -5.52 -1.70
C GLY A 126 -5.90 -6.98 -1.56
N ARG A 127 -7.07 -7.30 -2.11
CA ARG A 127 -7.62 -8.65 -2.08
C ARG A 127 -7.67 -9.21 -3.50
N ASN A 128 -7.12 -10.41 -3.65
CA ASN A 128 -7.35 -11.24 -4.82
C ASN A 128 -8.06 -12.53 -4.38
N ASN A 129 -9.25 -12.78 -4.94
CA ASN A 129 -10.14 -13.86 -4.51
C ASN A 129 -10.45 -13.82 -3.00
N ASN A 130 -9.95 -14.79 -2.23
CA ASN A 130 -10.18 -14.91 -0.78
C ASN A 130 -8.93 -14.64 0.05
N VAL A 131 -7.88 -14.09 -0.57
CA VAL A 131 -6.60 -13.84 0.10
C VAL A 131 -6.21 -12.37 -0.06
N HIS A 132 -5.75 -11.77 1.04
CA HIS A 132 -5.16 -10.45 1.02
C HIS A 132 -3.67 -10.56 0.70
N GLU A 133 -3.20 -9.65 -0.13
CA GLU A 133 -1.82 -9.63 -0.58
C GLU A 133 -1.23 -8.23 -0.52
N ILE A 134 0.10 -8.21 -0.44
CA ILE A 134 0.91 -7.08 -0.88
C ILE A 134 1.68 -7.51 -2.12
N SER A 135 1.65 -6.70 -3.18
CA SER A 135 2.29 -7.05 -4.44
C SER A 135 2.87 -5.85 -5.17
N PHE A 136 3.82 -6.15 -6.05
CA PHE A 136 4.46 -5.23 -6.96
C PHE A 136 4.69 -5.94 -8.28
N TYR A 137 4.59 -5.19 -9.36
CA TYR A 137 4.82 -5.70 -10.69
C TYR A 137 5.46 -4.64 -11.59
N SER A 138 6.49 -5.05 -12.32
CA SER A 138 7.01 -4.43 -13.53
C SER A 138 7.39 -5.54 -14.51
N GLU A 139 7.74 -5.18 -15.75
CA GLU A 139 8.21 -6.15 -16.75
C GLU A 139 9.50 -6.87 -16.32
N GLU A 140 10.34 -6.22 -15.52
CA GLU A 140 11.64 -6.74 -15.08
C GLU A 140 11.57 -7.50 -13.75
N LEU A 141 10.65 -7.11 -12.86
CA LEU A 141 10.58 -7.63 -11.51
C LEU A 141 9.14 -7.69 -11.01
N SER A 142 8.78 -8.82 -10.40
CA SER A 142 7.50 -8.94 -9.71
C SER A 142 7.66 -9.71 -8.41
N TRP A 143 6.79 -9.41 -7.45
CA TRP A 143 6.68 -10.17 -6.21
C TRP A 143 5.28 -10.02 -5.60
N LYS A 144 4.88 -11.03 -4.83
CA LYS A 144 3.59 -11.11 -4.16
C LYS A 144 3.73 -11.88 -2.86
N PHE A 145 3.12 -11.37 -1.81
CA PHE A 145 3.05 -12.05 -0.51
C PHE A 145 1.61 -12.06 -0.04
N GLU A 146 1.08 -13.25 0.24
CA GLU A 146 -0.17 -13.40 1.00
C GLU A 146 0.07 -12.99 2.45
N ILE A 147 -0.80 -12.16 3.01
CA ILE A 147 -0.62 -11.50 4.31
C ILE A 147 -1.84 -11.66 5.22
N ASP A 148 -1.59 -11.67 6.52
CA ASP A 148 -2.62 -11.43 7.52
C ASP A 148 -2.94 -9.94 7.62
N ILE A 149 -3.85 -9.45 6.77
CA ILE A 149 -4.22 -8.03 6.75
C ILE A 149 -4.93 -7.58 8.03
N MET A 150 -5.65 -8.50 8.71
CA MET A 150 -6.41 -8.18 9.91
C MET A 150 -5.48 -7.97 11.10
N ASP A 151 -4.42 -8.77 11.21
CA ASP A 151 -3.34 -8.54 12.17
C ASP A 151 -2.67 -7.18 11.94
N PHE A 152 -2.40 -6.81 10.68
CA PHE A 152 -1.82 -5.53 10.32
C PHE A 152 -2.68 -4.33 10.75
N TYR A 153 -3.98 -4.35 10.43
CA TYR A 153 -4.88 -3.26 10.84
C TYR A 153 -5.06 -3.17 12.35
N ARG A 154 -5.08 -4.30 13.07
CA ARG A 154 -5.12 -4.30 14.52
C ARG A 154 -3.87 -3.61 15.12
N GLU A 155 -2.69 -3.83 14.54
CA GLU A 155 -1.47 -3.15 14.98
C GLU A 155 -1.52 -1.65 14.70
N ILE A 156 -1.95 -1.24 13.50
CA ILE A 156 -2.14 0.17 13.14
C ILE A 156 -3.10 0.88 14.12
N GLU A 157 -4.24 0.25 14.43
CA GLU A 157 -5.24 0.83 15.32
C GLU A 157 -4.74 0.97 16.77
N LEU A 158 -3.84 0.09 17.21
CA LEU A 158 -3.18 0.22 18.51
C LEU A 158 -2.18 1.38 18.52
N GLU A 159 -1.45 1.59 17.43
CA GLU A 159 -0.50 2.71 17.30
C GLU A 159 -1.18 4.07 17.19
N PHE A 160 -2.41 4.14 16.66
CA PHE A 160 -3.16 5.40 16.50
C PHE A 160 -3.87 5.88 17.79
N ASN A 161 -4.09 4.98 18.76
CA ASN A 161 -4.77 5.29 20.02
C ASN A 161 -3.80 5.77 21.13
N HIS A 162 -2.56 6.09 20.79
CA HIS A 162 -1.50 6.58 21.68
C HIS A 162 -0.88 7.87 21.18
#